data_AF-A0A2E2AM90-F1
#
_entry.id   AF-A0A2E2AM90-F1
#
_cell.length_a   1.000
_cell.length_b   1.000
_cell.length_c   1.000
_cell.angle_alpha   90.00
_cell.angle_beta   90.00
_cell.angle_gamma   90.00
#
_symmetry.space_group_name_H-M   'P 1'
#
loop_
_entity.id
_entity.type
_entity.pdbx_description
1 polymer ?
#
loop_
_entity_poly.entity_id
_entity_poly.type
_entity_poly.pdbx_seq_one_letter_code
_entity_poly.pdbx_strand_id
1 'polypeptide(L)'
;MRQYTTAVGELHTLALIVVMSATSPAVLAQTTEEAYLGTWRGTASGTDGAATNVALTLTNSNGLFGGMMSGFTTGREAPLTNATLRNGTLTVETIVDSRLGSLSVRYELRLSEDNDVLTGTQYLVFGDQRLLFDVELKKRRRRDVPQPQVEQSIEYFVGTWAFEYTGGEFPPLSIGTRNGQLTVTRQRDTNWAEGTVVGDVFGNSYTERITIGFDSDNQFLVFKETLSNNVELLSIANWQSPIGISFVTIPIEYDDHLYQLRRVITVTSETAFQVTEEFSMDGGPFRRLGNSDYQRVN
;
A
#
# COMPACT_ATOMS: atom_id res chain seq x y z
N MET A 1 49.93 -88.13 -35.75
CA MET A 1 50.80 -88.08 -34.56
C MET A 1 50.58 -86.71 -33.92
N ARG A 2 50.05 -86.66 -32.68
CA ARG A 2 49.77 -85.49 -31.80
C ARG A 2 48.83 -84.41 -32.38
N GLN A 3 47.54 -84.38 -32.03
CA GLN A 3 46.86 -83.92 -30.79
C GLN A 3 46.48 -82.42 -30.80
N TYR A 4 45.15 -82.20 -30.67
CA TYR A 4 44.42 -81.10 -30.00
C TYR A 4 44.50 -79.68 -30.62
N THR A 5 43.48 -78.80 -30.64
CA THR A 5 42.10 -78.76 -30.11
C THR A 5 41.50 -77.38 -30.47
N THR A 6 40.23 -77.33 -30.93
CA THR A 6 39.22 -76.21 -30.89
C THR A 6 39.60 -74.81 -31.42
N ALA A 7 38.72 -73.87 -31.76
CA ALA A 7 37.27 -73.69 -31.99
C ALA A 7 37.20 -72.31 -32.70
N VAL A 8 36.53 -72.15 -33.84
CA VAL A 8 35.18 -71.56 -33.99
C VAL A 8 34.90 -70.37 -33.07
N GLY A 9 34.61 -69.21 -33.67
CA GLY A 9 33.73 -68.20 -33.07
C GLY A 9 34.22 -66.77 -33.24
N GLU A 10 33.93 -66.17 -34.40
CA GLU A 10 33.88 -64.72 -34.55
C GLU A 10 32.90 -64.13 -33.52
N LEU A 11 33.30 -63.05 -32.84
CA LEU A 11 32.38 -62.18 -32.13
C LEU A 11 32.87 -60.74 -32.30
N HIS A 12 32.05 -59.99 -33.03
CA HIS A 12 32.17 -58.56 -33.24
C HIS A 12 32.17 -57.82 -31.90
N THR A 13 33.12 -56.89 -31.77
CA THR A 13 33.18 -55.91 -30.69
C THR A 13 31.96 -54.98 -30.77
N LEU A 14 30.93 -55.24 -29.97
CA LEU A 14 29.88 -54.26 -29.68
C LEU A 14 30.39 -53.30 -28.59
N ALA A 15 30.60 -52.04 -28.95
CA ALA A 15 30.76 -50.95 -28.00
C ALA A 15 29.40 -50.64 -27.37
N LEU A 16 29.22 -50.98 -26.10
CA LEU A 16 28.05 -50.60 -25.30
C LEU A 16 28.22 -49.15 -24.85
N ILE A 17 27.62 -48.21 -25.56
CA ILE A 17 27.40 -46.85 -25.06
C ILE A 17 26.22 -46.93 -24.09
N VAL A 18 26.51 -46.83 -22.80
CA VAL A 18 25.48 -46.56 -21.77
C VAL A 18 25.10 -45.09 -21.90
N VAL A 19 24.03 -44.80 -22.64
CA VAL A 19 23.34 -43.52 -22.53
C VAL A 19 22.59 -43.55 -21.20
N MET A 20 23.18 -42.97 -20.16
CA MET A 20 22.41 -42.57 -18.98
C MET A 20 21.46 -41.46 -19.43
N SER A 21 20.24 -41.84 -19.78
CA SER A 21 19.11 -40.93 -19.84
C SER A 21 18.85 -40.42 -18.43
N ALA A 22 19.50 -39.30 -18.10
CA ALA A 22 19.09 -38.45 -16.98
C ALA A 22 17.66 -37.99 -17.29
N THR A 23 16.68 -38.71 -16.76
CA THR A 23 15.33 -38.18 -16.61
C THR A 23 15.45 -37.04 -15.61
N SER A 24 15.49 -35.81 -16.12
CA SER A 24 15.30 -34.63 -15.29
C SER A 24 13.98 -34.84 -14.54
N PRO A 25 13.95 -34.78 -13.19
CA PRO A 25 12.68 -34.69 -12.50
C PRO A 25 12.08 -33.36 -12.96
N ALA A 26 11.00 -33.45 -13.75
CA ALA A 26 10.10 -32.33 -13.93
C ALA A 26 9.60 -32.00 -12.52
N VAL A 27 10.21 -30.99 -11.91
CA VAL A 27 9.64 -30.31 -10.76
C VAL A 27 8.34 -29.72 -11.30
N LEU A 28 7.23 -30.42 -11.09
CA LEU A 28 5.92 -29.81 -11.13
C LEU A 28 6.02 -28.64 -10.15
N ALA A 29 6.15 -27.43 -10.68
CA ALA A 29 6.02 -26.22 -9.89
C ALA A 29 4.65 -26.28 -9.24
N GLN A 30 4.60 -26.72 -7.99
CA GLN A 30 3.43 -26.54 -7.15
C GLN A 30 3.28 -25.04 -7.04
N THR A 31 2.36 -24.46 -7.81
CA THR A 31 1.92 -23.09 -7.59
C THR A 31 1.28 -23.08 -6.21
N THR A 32 2.07 -22.75 -5.19
CA THR A 32 1.53 -22.59 -3.84
C THR A 32 0.56 -21.42 -3.86
N GLU A 33 -0.54 -21.51 -3.11
CA GLU A 33 -1.51 -20.41 -2.99
C GLU A 33 -0.84 -19.06 -2.67
N GLU A 34 0.27 -19.12 -1.93
CA GLU A 34 1.13 -17.99 -1.61
C GLU A 34 1.69 -17.24 -2.83
N ALA A 35 1.92 -17.95 -3.94
CA ALA A 35 2.44 -17.35 -5.17
C ALA A 35 1.47 -16.32 -5.78
N TYR A 36 0.17 -16.44 -5.50
CA TYR A 36 -0.86 -15.49 -5.93
C TYR A 36 -0.98 -14.27 -5.01
N LEU A 37 -0.43 -14.30 -3.80
CA LEU A 37 -0.57 -13.20 -2.84
C LEU A 37 0.23 -11.96 -3.24
N GLY A 38 -0.26 -10.80 -2.80
CA GLY A 38 0.36 -9.49 -3.03
C GLY A 38 -0.41 -8.60 -4.00
N THR A 39 0.25 -7.54 -4.47
CA THR A 39 -0.34 -6.55 -5.37
C THR A 39 0.10 -6.79 -6.80
N TRP A 40 -0.87 -6.86 -7.69
CA TRP A 40 -0.72 -7.07 -9.13
C TRP A 40 -1.24 -5.83 -9.85
N ARG A 41 -0.53 -5.39 -10.89
CA ARG A 41 -0.92 -4.20 -11.68
C ARG A 41 -0.68 -4.42 -13.16
N GLY A 42 -1.58 -3.93 -13.98
CA GLY A 42 -1.42 -3.95 -15.42
C GLY A 42 -2.66 -3.42 -16.12
N THR A 43 -3.03 -4.04 -17.22
CA THR A 43 -4.06 -3.52 -18.13
C THR A 43 -5.07 -4.60 -18.50
N ALA A 44 -6.34 -4.19 -18.62
CA ALA A 44 -7.39 -4.93 -19.28
C ALA A 44 -7.65 -4.30 -20.65
N SER A 45 -7.54 -5.07 -21.72
CA SER A 45 -7.58 -4.60 -23.11
C SER A 45 -8.75 -5.21 -23.89
N GLY A 46 -9.52 -4.35 -24.56
CA GLY A 46 -10.62 -4.74 -25.44
C GLY A 46 -10.16 -5.01 -26.87
N THR A 47 -11.03 -5.62 -27.67
CA THR A 47 -10.77 -5.92 -29.09
C THR A 47 -10.67 -4.68 -29.98
N ASP A 48 -11.12 -3.53 -29.48
CA ASP A 48 -11.04 -2.21 -30.12
C ASP A 48 -9.72 -1.47 -29.83
N GLY A 49 -8.82 -2.09 -29.06
CA GLY A 49 -7.55 -1.48 -28.64
C GLY A 49 -7.66 -0.54 -27.44
N ALA A 50 -8.85 -0.38 -26.84
CA ALA A 50 -9.01 0.35 -25.59
C ALA A 50 -8.40 -0.46 -24.43
N ALA A 51 -7.58 0.20 -23.60
CA ALA A 51 -6.94 -0.42 -22.45
C ALA A 51 -7.27 0.35 -21.17
N THR A 52 -7.57 -0.37 -20.10
CA THR A 52 -7.87 0.20 -18.78
C THR A 52 -6.86 -0.31 -17.76
N ASN A 53 -6.27 0.61 -16.99
CA ASN A 53 -5.36 0.23 -15.90
C ASN A 53 -6.15 -0.43 -14.77
N VAL A 54 -5.66 -1.58 -14.31
CA VAL A 54 -6.29 -2.41 -13.29
C VAL A 54 -5.28 -2.81 -12.23
N ALA A 55 -5.73 -2.88 -10.99
CA ALA A 55 -4.94 -3.41 -9.88
C ALA A 55 -5.75 -4.44 -9.10
N LEU A 56 -5.07 -5.48 -8.64
CA LEU A 56 -5.61 -6.54 -7.81
C LEU A 56 -4.67 -6.76 -6.63
N THR A 57 -5.18 -6.64 -5.42
CA THR A 57 -4.45 -7.02 -4.21
C THR A 57 -5.10 -8.27 -3.64
N LEU A 58 -4.29 -9.30 -3.41
CA LEU A 58 -4.73 -10.58 -2.85
C LEU A 58 -4.10 -10.80 -1.48
N THR A 59 -4.94 -11.12 -0.50
CA THR A 59 -4.58 -11.47 0.86
C THR A 59 -5.14 -12.85 1.19
N ASN A 60 -4.52 -13.57 2.11
CA ASN A 60 -5.06 -14.80 2.67
C ASN A 60 -5.38 -14.59 4.15
N SER A 61 -6.60 -14.95 4.56
CA SER A 61 -6.96 -15.07 5.97
C SER A 61 -7.68 -16.39 6.17
N ASN A 62 -7.15 -17.23 7.07
CA ASN A 62 -7.73 -18.54 7.40
C ASN A 62 -7.93 -19.48 6.19
N GLY A 63 -7.06 -19.41 5.18
CA GLY A 63 -7.15 -20.25 3.97
C GLY A 63 -8.16 -19.74 2.94
N LEU A 64 -8.75 -18.56 3.16
CA LEU A 64 -9.63 -17.90 2.19
C LEU A 64 -8.92 -16.71 1.57
N PHE A 65 -8.97 -16.63 0.24
CA PHE A 65 -8.52 -15.45 -0.47
C PHE A 65 -9.52 -14.30 -0.23
N GLY A 66 -8.97 -13.14 0.08
CA GLY A 66 -9.67 -11.86 0.11
C GLY A 66 -8.84 -10.80 -0.60
N GLY A 67 -9.31 -9.55 -0.59
CA GLY A 67 -8.54 -8.46 -1.16
C GLY A 67 -9.36 -7.34 -1.75
N MET A 68 -8.70 -6.55 -2.60
CA MET A 68 -9.25 -5.35 -3.23
C MET A 68 -8.94 -5.35 -4.72
N MET A 69 -9.81 -4.74 -5.51
CA MET A 69 -9.69 -4.61 -6.95
C MET A 69 -9.97 -3.17 -7.38
N SER A 70 -9.30 -2.68 -8.42
CA SER A 70 -9.53 -1.36 -9.01
C SER A 70 -9.42 -1.37 -10.53
N GLY A 71 -9.84 -0.28 -11.17
CA GLY A 71 -9.79 -0.12 -12.64
C GLY A 71 -11.14 -0.19 -13.35
N PHE A 72 -12.25 -0.28 -12.62
CA PHE A 72 -13.61 -0.16 -13.16
C PHE A 72 -14.15 1.27 -13.08
N THR A 73 -13.61 2.09 -12.16
CA THR A 73 -13.88 3.54 -12.04
C THR A 73 -12.65 4.23 -11.48
N THR A 74 -12.28 5.41 -11.99
CA THR A 74 -11.09 6.15 -11.56
C THR A 74 -11.11 6.43 -10.06
N GLY A 75 -10.04 6.04 -9.35
CA GLY A 75 -9.85 6.35 -7.93
C GLY A 75 -10.72 5.55 -6.95
N ARG A 76 -11.40 4.50 -7.41
CA ARG A 76 -12.19 3.61 -6.55
C ARG A 76 -11.61 2.21 -6.54
N GLU A 77 -11.49 1.67 -5.33
CA GLU A 77 -11.21 0.27 -5.08
C GLU A 77 -12.45 -0.39 -4.50
N ALA A 78 -12.64 -1.68 -4.76
CA ALA A 78 -13.76 -2.46 -4.27
C ALA A 78 -13.27 -3.77 -3.67
N PRO A 79 -13.84 -4.20 -2.54
CA PRO A 79 -13.47 -5.47 -1.92
C PRO A 79 -13.87 -6.65 -2.80
N LEU A 80 -13.08 -7.72 -2.76
CA LEU A 80 -13.46 -8.97 -3.40
C LEU A 80 -14.66 -9.58 -2.67
N THR A 81 -15.70 -9.88 -3.42
CA THR A 81 -16.88 -10.63 -2.97
C THR A 81 -16.67 -12.13 -3.04
N ASN A 82 -15.78 -12.58 -3.94
CA ASN A 82 -15.38 -13.97 -4.07
C ASN A 82 -13.93 -14.05 -4.58
N ALA A 83 -13.18 -15.04 -4.10
CA ALA A 83 -11.85 -15.36 -4.59
C ALA A 83 -11.55 -16.84 -4.35
N THR A 84 -11.34 -17.60 -5.42
CA THR A 84 -11.10 -19.04 -5.36
C THR A 84 -10.00 -19.46 -6.31
N LEU A 85 -9.07 -20.28 -5.83
CA LEU A 85 -8.07 -20.93 -6.67
C LEU A 85 -8.51 -22.39 -6.93
N ARG A 86 -8.67 -22.77 -8.19
CA ARG A 86 -8.99 -24.15 -8.59
C ARG A 86 -8.14 -24.55 -9.78
N ASN A 87 -7.41 -25.67 -9.66
CA ASN A 87 -6.59 -26.22 -10.74
C ASN A 87 -5.67 -25.18 -11.41
N GLY A 88 -5.02 -24.32 -10.60
CA GLY A 88 -4.12 -23.27 -11.09
C GLY A 88 -4.81 -22.10 -11.81
N THR A 89 -6.14 -21.99 -11.72
CA THR A 89 -6.89 -20.84 -12.21
C THR A 89 -7.49 -20.10 -11.01
N LEU A 90 -7.11 -18.84 -10.85
CA LEU A 90 -7.63 -17.93 -9.85
C LEU A 90 -8.86 -17.23 -10.41
N THR A 91 -10.02 -17.44 -9.78
CA THR A 91 -11.23 -16.68 -10.05
C THR A 91 -11.44 -15.66 -8.94
N VAL A 92 -11.53 -14.38 -9.29
CA VAL A 92 -11.86 -13.30 -8.34
C VAL A 92 -13.03 -12.47 -8.84
N GLU A 93 -13.89 -12.03 -7.94
CA GLU A 93 -15.09 -11.28 -8.29
C GLU A 93 -15.34 -10.15 -7.29
N THR A 94 -15.78 -9.01 -7.81
CA THR A 94 -16.30 -7.89 -7.02
C THR A 94 -17.59 -7.37 -7.65
N ILE A 95 -18.43 -6.74 -6.82
CA ILE A 95 -19.65 -6.07 -7.25
C ILE A 95 -19.54 -4.61 -6.84
N VAL A 96 -19.81 -3.71 -7.79
CA VAL A 96 -19.75 -2.26 -7.57
C VAL A 96 -21.00 -1.57 -8.08
N ASP A 97 -21.53 -0.67 -7.28
CA ASP A 97 -22.65 0.18 -7.70
C ASP A 97 -22.16 1.29 -8.63
N SER A 98 -22.79 1.39 -9.80
CA SER A 98 -22.53 2.42 -10.80
C SER A 98 -23.82 3.19 -11.15
N ARG A 99 -23.67 4.30 -11.88
CA ARG A 99 -24.81 5.04 -12.42
C ARG A 99 -25.64 4.23 -13.43
N LEU A 100 -25.10 3.13 -13.94
CA LEU A 100 -25.76 2.20 -14.85
C LEU A 100 -26.39 0.99 -14.13
N GLY A 101 -26.33 0.96 -12.78
CA GLY A 101 -26.74 -0.17 -11.95
C GLY A 101 -25.56 -0.96 -11.38
N SER A 102 -25.87 -2.08 -10.75
CA SER A 102 -24.88 -3.00 -10.16
C SER A 102 -24.02 -3.62 -11.25
N LEU A 103 -22.71 -3.47 -11.13
CA LEU A 103 -21.72 -4.01 -12.04
C LEU A 103 -20.96 -5.16 -11.37
N SER A 104 -21.03 -6.36 -11.93
CA SER A 104 -20.14 -7.47 -11.53
C SER A 104 -18.88 -7.47 -12.40
N VAL A 105 -17.73 -7.51 -11.75
CA VAL A 105 -16.42 -7.61 -12.38
C VAL A 105 -15.76 -8.89 -11.89
N ARG A 106 -15.52 -9.83 -12.81
CA ARG A 106 -14.89 -11.12 -12.53
C ARG A 106 -13.64 -11.29 -13.34
N TYR A 107 -12.57 -11.80 -12.75
CA TYR A 107 -11.38 -12.23 -13.47
C TYR A 107 -11.21 -13.74 -13.35
N GLU A 108 -10.71 -14.35 -14.42
CA GLU A 108 -10.17 -15.71 -14.43
C GLU A 108 -8.71 -15.61 -14.87
N LEU A 109 -7.79 -15.81 -13.93
CA LEU A 109 -6.36 -15.54 -14.07
C LEU A 109 -5.53 -16.79 -13.88
N ARG A 110 -4.41 -16.88 -14.60
CA ARG A 110 -3.37 -17.89 -14.43
C ARG A 110 -2.04 -17.23 -14.17
N LEU A 111 -1.28 -17.83 -13.26
CA LEU A 111 0.06 -17.36 -12.92
C LEU A 111 1.08 -17.93 -13.89
N SER A 112 2.00 -17.07 -14.35
CA SER A 112 3.18 -17.47 -15.12
C SER A 112 4.06 -18.42 -14.32
N GLU A 113 4.87 -19.21 -15.02
CA GLU A 113 5.84 -20.13 -14.38
C GLU A 113 6.85 -19.37 -13.49
N ASP A 114 7.19 -18.14 -13.87
CA ASP A 114 8.09 -17.23 -13.13
C ASP A 114 7.42 -16.55 -11.91
N ASN A 115 6.15 -16.84 -11.65
CA ASN A 115 5.34 -16.32 -10.53
C ASN A 115 5.27 -14.79 -10.44
N ASP A 116 5.36 -14.10 -11.58
CA ASP A 116 5.45 -12.64 -11.65
C ASP A 116 4.47 -11.99 -12.64
N VAL A 117 3.70 -12.77 -13.39
CA VAL A 117 2.65 -12.29 -14.29
C VAL A 117 1.38 -13.11 -14.12
N LEU A 118 0.24 -12.45 -13.89
CA LEU A 118 -1.09 -13.03 -14.03
C LEU A 118 -1.63 -12.66 -15.41
N THR A 119 -2.03 -13.66 -16.19
CA THR A 119 -2.73 -13.45 -17.47
C THR A 119 -4.10 -14.11 -17.44
N GLY A 120 -5.05 -13.56 -18.18
CA GLY A 120 -6.36 -14.17 -18.29
C GLY A 120 -7.43 -13.23 -18.82
N THR A 121 -8.66 -13.45 -18.39
CA THR A 121 -9.83 -12.74 -18.93
C THR A 121 -10.58 -12.02 -17.82
N GLN A 122 -10.89 -10.75 -18.05
CA GLN A 122 -11.88 -10.01 -17.28
C GLN A 122 -13.26 -10.16 -17.94
N TYR A 123 -14.26 -10.44 -17.13
CA TYR A 123 -15.66 -10.40 -17.47
C TYR A 123 -16.31 -9.23 -16.74
N LEU A 124 -16.98 -8.38 -17.51
CA LEU A 124 -17.70 -7.24 -16.99
C LEU A 124 -19.19 -7.43 -17.33
N VAL A 125 -20.03 -7.54 -16.32
CA VAL A 125 -21.46 -7.83 -16.44
C VAL A 125 -22.28 -6.68 -15.87
N PHE A 126 -23.12 -6.07 -16.70
CA PHE A 126 -24.10 -5.05 -16.30
C PHE A 126 -25.44 -5.33 -17.00
N GLY A 127 -26.50 -5.56 -16.23
CA GLY A 127 -27.78 -6.01 -16.78
C GLY A 127 -27.62 -7.26 -17.65
N ASP A 128 -28.11 -7.21 -18.89
CA ASP A 128 -28.01 -8.31 -19.87
C ASP A 128 -26.71 -8.28 -20.70
N GLN A 129 -25.85 -7.29 -20.49
CA GLN A 129 -24.61 -7.11 -21.26
C GLN A 129 -23.44 -7.79 -20.57
N ARG A 130 -22.64 -8.51 -21.37
CA ARG A 130 -21.38 -9.13 -20.93
C ARG A 130 -20.26 -8.74 -21.88
N LEU A 131 -19.24 -8.09 -21.33
CA LEU A 131 -18.02 -7.70 -22.04
C LEU A 131 -16.85 -8.54 -21.55
N LEU A 132 -15.89 -8.80 -22.46
CA LEU A 132 -14.69 -9.56 -22.18
C LEU A 132 -13.46 -8.72 -22.54
N PHE A 133 -12.45 -8.76 -21.69
CA PHE A 133 -11.17 -8.09 -21.89
C PHE A 133 -10.02 -9.04 -21.58
N ASP A 134 -8.96 -8.97 -22.37
CA ASP A 134 -7.71 -9.66 -22.08
C ASP A 134 -6.95 -8.91 -20.99
N VAL A 135 -6.40 -9.63 -20.03
CA VAL A 135 -5.76 -9.04 -18.86
C VAL A 135 -4.35 -9.57 -18.73
N GLU A 136 -3.42 -8.65 -18.50
CA GLU A 136 -2.07 -8.95 -18.05
C GLU A 136 -1.77 -8.08 -16.83
N LEU A 137 -1.47 -8.70 -15.69
CA LEU A 137 -1.07 -8.04 -14.45
C LEU A 137 0.32 -8.52 -14.05
N LYS A 138 1.24 -7.60 -13.80
CA LYS A 138 2.57 -7.93 -13.29
C LYS A 138 2.57 -7.82 -11.77
N LYS A 139 3.21 -8.79 -11.12
CA LYS A 139 3.43 -8.79 -9.68
C LYS A 139 4.28 -7.58 -9.36
N ARG A 140 3.72 -6.65 -8.60
CA ARG A 140 4.55 -5.63 -7.99
C ARG A 140 5.35 -6.35 -6.93
N ARG A 141 6.58 -6.76 -7.25
CA ARG A 141 7.55 -7.13 -6.23
C ARG A 141 7.60 -5.93 -5.30
N ARG A 142 7.10 -6.08 -4.07
CA ARG A 142 7.62 -5.25 -2.97
C ARG A 142 9.11 -5.55 -3.08
N ARG A 143 9.91 -4.58 -3.54
CA ARG A 143 11.29 -4.59 -3.08
C ARG A 143 11.11 -4.66 -1.56
N ASP A 144 11.75 -5.61 -0.90
CA ASP A 144 12.08 -5.42 0.51
C ASP A 144 13.01 -4.21 0.53
N VAL A 145 12.42 -3.03 0.33
CA VAL A 145 12.97 -1.79 0.81
C VAL A 145 12.91 -2.02 2.30
N PRO A 146 14.05 -2.10 3.00
CA PRO A 146 14.05 -2.15 4.45
C PRO A 146 13.11 -1.05 4.92
N GLN A 147 11.95 -1.46 5.42
CA GLN A 147 11.00 -0.50 5.95
C GLN A 147 11.62 0.02 7.23
N PRO A 148 11.57 1.33 7.49
CA PRO A 148 11.95 1.86 8.78
C PRO A 148 11.23 1.06 9.87
N GLN A 149 12.00 0.30 10.65
CA GLN A 149 11.50 -0.44 11.79
C GLN A 149 11.51 0.53 12.97
N VAL A 150 10.64 1.53 12.91
CA VAL A 150 10.50 2.49 14.00
C VAL A 150 9.61 1.86 15.05
N GLU A 151 10.08 1.87 16.30
CA GLU A 151 9.25 1.49 17.43
C GLU A 151 8.08 2.48 17.55
N GLN A 152 6.85 1.94 17.55
CA GLN A 152 5.64 2.73 17.63
C GLN A 152 5.41 3.14 19.09
N SER A 153 6.08 4.22 19.50
CA SER A 153 6.03 4.77 20.85
C SER A 153 6.05 6.29 20.82
N ILE A 154 5.68 6.91 21.95
CA ILE A 154 5.73 8.36 22.10
C ILE A 154 7.16 8.92 21.89
N GLU A 155 8.20 8.11 22.15
CA GLU A 155 9.61 8.48 21.98
C GLU A 155 9.97 8.79 20.53
N TYR A 156 9.22 8.24 19.57
CA TYR A 156 9.45 8.59 18.18
C TYR A 156 9.25 10.08 17.93
N PHE A 157 8.33 10.76 18.61
CA PHE A 157 8.11 12.19 18.40
C PHE A 157 9.04 13.09 19.22
N VAL A 158 9.63 12.57 20.30
CA VAL A 158 10.47 13.35 21.22
C VAL A 158 11.74 13.87 20.52
N GLY A 159 12.17 15.09 20.86
CA GLY A 159 13.32 15.75 20.27
C GLY A 159 12.96 16.98 19.44
N THR A 160 13.93 17.52 18.72
CA THR A 160 13.75 18.70 17.87
C THR A 160 13.74 18.29 16.41
N TRP A 161 12.79 18.83 15.66
CA TRP A 161 12.56 18.55 14.25
C TRP A 161 12.55 19.83 13.44
N ALA A 162 13.48 19.97 12.51
CA ALA A 162 13.38 21.00 11.48
C ALA A 162 12.33 20.58 10.45
N PHE A 163 11.55 21.52 9.95
CA PHE A 163 10.60 21.26 8.89
C PHE A 163 10.48 22.37 7.87
N GLU A 164 10.07 21.96 6.67
CA GLU A 164 9.62 22.83 5.60
C GLU A 164 8.22 22.40 5.19
N TYR A 165 7.28 23.34 5.15
CA TYR A 165 5.91 23.13 4.72
C TYR A 165 5.61 23.95 3.47
N THR A 166 5.11 23.28 2.43
CA THR A 166 4.63 23.89 1.19
C THR A 166 3.13 23.68 1.07
N GLY A 167 2.37 24.77 1.03
CA GLY A 167 0.92 24.71 0.95
C GLY A 167 0.27 26.08 0.80
N GLY A 168 -1.03 26.08 0.54
CA GLY A 168 -1.81 27.31 0.42
C GLY A 168 -2.10 27.96 1.77
N GLU A 169 -2.28 29.28 1.76
CA GLU A 169 -3.00 29.97 2.82
C GLU A 169 -4.47 29.54 2.77
N PHE A 170 -4.97 29.05 3.90
CA PHE A 170 -6.35 28.63 4.03
C PHE A 170 -6.80 28.76 5.50
N PRO A 171 -7.16 29.97 5.96
CA PRO A 171 -7.68 30.16 7.30
C PRO A 171 -8.96 29.35 7.55
N PRO A 172 -9.17 28.82 8.78
CA PRO A 172 -8.27 28.92 9.93
C PRO A 172 -7.12 27.90 9.94
N LEU A 173 -7.11 26.93 9.00
CA LEU A 173 -6.27 25.73 9.07
C LEU A 173 -4.81 25.93 8.68
N SER A 174 -4.50 26.90 7.82
CA SER A 174 -3.15 27.12 7.30
C SER A 174 -2.86 28.59 7.06
N ILE A 175 -1.69 29.03 7.52
CA ILE A 175 -1.10 30.34 7.25
C ILE A 175 -0.17 30.33 6.02
N GLY A 176 -0.21 29.26 5.22
CA GLY A 176 0.58 29.12 4.00
C GLY A 176 1.95 28.44 4.19
N THR A 177 2.76 28.51 3.14
CA THR A 177 4.13 27.99 3.07
C THR A 177 5.00 28.59 4.16
N ARG A 178 5.66 27.73 4.94
CA ARG A 178 6.40 28.12 6.15
C ARG A 178 7.47 27.09 6.48
N ASN A 179 8.41 27.47 7.32
CA ASN A 179 9.44 26.56 7.83
C ASN A 179 9.66 26.82 9.32
N GLY A 180 10.36 25.94 10.01
CA GLY A 180 10.67 26.14 11.41
C GLY A 180 11.21 24.91 12.10
N GLN A 181 11.13 24.94 13.43
CA GLN A 181 11.48 23.81 14.29
C GLN A 181 10.31 23.47 15.21
N LEU A 182 10.01 22.18 15.32
CA LEU A 182 9.14 21.58 16.32
C LEU A 182 10.02 20.92 17.39
N THR A 183 9.96 21.39 18.63
CA THR A 183 10.61 20.73 19.77
C THR A 183 9.56 20.03 20.60
N VAL A 184 9.72 18.72 20.82
CA VAL A 184 8.81 17.86 21.60
C VAL A 184 9.55 17.28 22.80
N THR A 185 8.93 17.39 23.98
CA THR A 185 9.45 16.86 25.25
C THR A 185 8.42 15.93 25.87
N ARG A 186 8.85 14.75 26.30
CA ARG A 186 8.00 13.80 27.02
C ARG A 186 7.64 14.33 28.40
N GLN A 187 6.37 14.23 28.77
CA GLN A 187 5.94 14.39 30.16
C GLN A 187 6.36 13.15 30.95
N ARG A 188 7.17 13.35 32.00
CA ARG A 188 7.78 12.26 32.78
C ARG A 188 6.77 11.20 33.20
N ASP A 189 7.15 9.93 33.03
CA ASP A 189 6.39 8.75 33.47
C ASP A 189 4.95 8.67 32.90
N THR A 190 4.69 9.35 31.78
CA THR A 190 3.41 9.28 31.07
C THR A 190 3.61 8.90 29.60
N ASN A 191 2.52 8.57 28.91
CA ASN A 191 2.50 8.45 27.44
C ASN A 191 2.10 9.77 26.75
N TRP A 192 2.38 10.90 27.41
CA TRP A 192 2.12 12.22 26.89
C TRP A 192 3.42 12.97 26.59
N ALA A 193 3.38 13.82 25.58
CA ALA A 193 4.44 14.75 25.23
C ALA A 193 3.85 16.12 24.86
N GLU A 194 4.62 17.16 25.09
CA GLU A 194 4.30 18.53 24.69
C GLU A 194 5.33 19.02 23.70
N GLY A 195 4.91 19.86 22.78
CA GLY A 195 5.81 20.50 21.84
C GLY A 195 5.47 21.93 21.53
N THR A 196 6.48 22.63 21.03
CA THR A 196 6.39 24.02 20.57
C THR A 196 6.97 24.10 19.17
N VAL A 197 6.21 24.72 18.28
CA VAL A 197 6.68 25.12 16.95
C VAL A 197 7.16 26.56 17.05
N VAL A 198 8.37 26.82 16.56
CA VAL A 198 8.86 28.18 16.29
C VAL A 198 9.27 28.21 14.83
N GLY A 199 8.69 29.11 14.05
CA GLY A 199 8.93 29.14 12.61
C GLY A 199 8.84 30.54 12.00
N ASP A 200 9.06 30.57 10.69
CA ASP A 200 8.95 31.75 9.84
C ASP A 200 7.90 31.53 8.74
N VAL A 201 7.11 32.57 8.49
CA VAL A 201 6.17 32.67 7.39
C VAL A 201 6.32 34.06 6.74
N PHE A 202 6.78 34.08 5.49
CA PHE A 202 7.06 35.33 4.76
C PHE A 202 7.93 36.35 5.53
N GLY A 203 8.93 35.88 6.29
CA GLY A 203 9.82 36.74 7.08
C GLY A 203 9.27 37.17 8.45
N ASN A 204 8.08 36.68 8.84
CA ASN A 204 7.49 36.91 10.16
C ASN A 204 7.56 35.63 11.00
N SER A 205 7.95 35.78 12.26
CA SER A 205 7.94 34.66 13.19
C SER A 205 6.52 34.27 13.60
N TYR A 206 6.31 32.97 13.82
CA TYR A 206 5.08 32.44 14.43
C TYR A 206 5.40 31.35 15.44
N THR A 207 4.43 31.06 16.30
CA THR A 207 4.54 30.02 17.32
C THR A 207 3.24 29.24 17.42
N GLU A 208 3.37 27.93 17.57
CA GLU A 208 2.24 27.00 17.78
C GLU A 208 2.60 26.03 18.90
N ARG A 209 1.58 25.44 19.53
CA ARG A 209 1.77 24.44 20.60
C ARG A 209 1.14 23.13 20.20
N ILE A 210 1.76 22.03 20.58
CA ILE A 210 1.24 20.68 20.35
C ILE A 210 1.26 19.87 21.64
N THR A 211 0.27 19.03 21.83
CA THR A 211 0.24 17.99 22.86
C THR A 211 -0.08 16.67 22.18
N ILE A 212 0.70 15.64 22.49
CA ILE A 212 0.61 14.31 21.89
C ILE A 212 0.37 13.31 23.01
N GLY A 213 -0.72 12.56 22.92
CA GLY A 213 -0.97 11.39 23.76
C GLY A 213 -0.86 10.12 22.93
N PHE A 214 -0.25 9.07 23.47
CA PHE A 214 -0.14 7.77 22.82
C PHE A 214 -0.82 6.67 23.66
N ASP A 215 -1.70 5.92 23.03
CA ASP A 215 -2.30 4.70 23.55
C ASP A 215 -1.58 3.50 22.93
N SER A 216 -0.71 2.85 23.72
CA SER A 216 0.07 1.70 23.28
C SER A 216 -0.76 0.44 23.05
N ASP A 217 -1.88 0.30 23.75
CA ASP A 217 -2.69 -0.92 23.69
C ASP A 217 -3.49 -0.99 22.39
N ASN A 218 -3.95 0.18 21.92
CA ASN A 218 -4.77 0.31 20.71
C ASN A 218 -4.01 0.92 19.52
N GLN A 219 -2.77 1.37 19.73
CA GLN A 219 -1.95 2.07 18.73
C GLN A 219 -2.61 3.31 18.15
N PHE A 220 -3.29 4.10 19.00
CA PHE A 220 -3.86 5.38 18.63
C PHE A 220 -3.06 6.55 19.23
N LEU A 221 -3.08 7.68 18.55
CA LEU A 221 -2.55 8.95 19.03
C LEU A 221 -3.68 9.96 19.17
N VAL A 222 -3.53 10.86 20.12
CA VAL A 222 -4.32 12.07 20.25
C VAL A 222 -3.40 13.26 20.09
N PHE A 223 -3.73 14.16 19.17
CA PHE A 223 -2.99 15.39 18.94
C PHE A 223 -3.88 16.58 19.27
N LYS A 224 -3.43 17.45 20.15
CA LYS A 224 -4.01 18.78 20.35
C LYS A 224 -3.02 19.80 19.82
N GLU A 225 -3.42 20.59 18.84
CA GLU A 225 -2.62 21.67 18.27
C GLU A 225 -3.29 23.00 18.60
N THR A 226 -2.55 23.98 19.13
CA THR A 226 -2.98 25.38 19.18
C THR A 226 -2.18 26.15 18.15
N LEU A 227 -2.85 26.54 17.08
CA LEU A 227 -2.27 27.26 15.95
C LEU A 227 -1.92 28.71 16.33
N SER A 228 -1.14 29.36 15.48
CA SER A 228 -0.70 30.76 15.69
C SER A 228 -1.85 31.78 15.73
N ASN A 229 -3.01 31.43 15.17
CA ASN A 229 -4.26 32.20 15.25
C ASN A 229 -5.14 31.82 16.47
N ASN A 230 -4.61 31.05 17.44
CA ASN A 230 -5.30 30.51 18.61
C ASN A 230 -6.42 29.49 18.33
N VAL A 231 -6.57 29.03 17.08
CA VAL A 231 -7.48 27.94 16.78
C VAL A 231 -6.92 26.63 17.34
N GLU A 232 -7.75 25.88 18.05
CA GLU A 232 -7.40 24.57 18.56
C GLU A 232 -7.89 23.46 17.63
N LEU A 233 -6.99 22.58 17.21
CA LEU A 233 -7.32 21.36 16.48
C LEU A 233 -7.14 20.16 17.41
N LEU A 234 -8.15 19.29 17.48
CA LEU A 234 -8.05 18.01 18.16
C LEU A 234 -8.14 16.89 17.12
N SER A 235 -7.09 16.10 16.99
CA SER A 235 -7.01 14.98 16.07
C SER A 235 -6.91 13.65 16.79
N ILE A 236 -7.55 12.64 16.22
CA ILE A 236 -7.32 11.24 16.55
C ILE A 236 -6.53 10.63 15.39
N ALA A 237 -5.47 9.90 15.70
CA ALA A 237 -4.63 9.25 14.70
C ALA A 237 -4.52 7.74 14.93
N ASN A 238 -4.58 6.97 13.84
CA ASN A 238 -4.31 5.54 13.82
C ASN A 238 -2.84 5.30 13.43
N TRP A 239 -2.09 4.64 14.32
CA TRP A 239 -0.72 4.20 14.08
C TRP A 239 -0.58 2.68 14.12
N GLN A 240 -1.43 1.94 13.40
CA GLN A 240 -1.28 0.49 13.24
C GLN A 240 -0.22 0.10 12.19
N SER A 241 0.15 1.03 11.32
CA SER A 241 1.19 0.82 10.29
C SER A 241 2.53 1.42 10.73
N PRO A 242 3.64 0.66 10.73
CA PRO A 242 4.94 1.18 11.17
C PRO A 242 5.44 2.36 10.31
N ILE A 243 4.99 2.45 9.06
CA ILE A 243 5.42 3.48 8.10
C ILE A 243 4.39 4.61 7.90
N GLY A 244 3.23 4.54 8.55
CA GLY A 244 2.10 5.42 8.22
C GLY A 244 1.18 5.67 9.40
N ILE A 245 0.88 6.93 9.63
CA ILE A 245 -0.03 7.39 10.69
C ILE A 245 -1.12 8.24 10.05
N SER A 246 -2.37 7.84 10.20
CA SER A 246 -3.51 8.53 9.59
C SER A 246 -4.28 9.31 10.64
N PHE A 247 -4.48 10.61 10.43
CA PHE A 247 -5.10 11.56 11.34
C PHE A 247 -6.40 12.09 10.76
N VAL A 248 -7.35 12.37 11.65
CA VAL A 248 -8.51 13.18 11.34
C VAL A 248 -8.82 14.09 12.53
N THR A 249 -9.10 15.36 12.27
CA THR A 249 -9.59 16.27 13.31
C THR A 249 -11.05 16.01 13.61
N ILE A 250 -11.45 16.29 14.85
CA ILE A 250 -12.83 16.65 15.14
C ILE A 250 -13.13 17.92 14.31
N PRO A 251 -14.30 18.01 13.65
CA PRO A 251 -14.67 19.22 12.93
C PRO A 251 -14.68 20.45 13.84
N ILE A 252 -14.17 21.57 13.34
CA ILE A 252 -14.16 22.86 14.06
C ILE A 252 -15.04 23.87 13.32
N GLU A 253 -15.72 24.73 14.07
CA GLU A 253 -16.49 25.84 13.51
C GLU A 253 -15.65 27.12 13.56
N TYR A 254 -15.63 27.87 12.45
CA TYR A 254 -14.93 29.13 12.33
C TYR A 254 -15.61 29.99 11.25
N ASP A 255 -15.93 31.25 11.54
CA ASP A 255 -16.67 32.14 10.62
C ASP A 255 -17.90 31.47 9.96
N ASP A 256 -18.76 30.84 10.75
CA ASP A 256 -19.98 30.12 10.32
C ASP A 256 -19.75 28.94 9.34
N HIS A 257 -18.51 28.47 9.20
CA HIS A 257 -18.13 27.31 8.40
C HIS A 257 -17.57 26.18 9.26
N LEU A 258 -17.84 24.94 8.86
CA LEU A 258 -17.30 23.75 9.51
C LEU A 258 -16.05 23.25 8.75
N TYR A 259 -14.91 23.19 9.43
CA TYR A 259 -13.66 22.73 8.85
C TYR A 259 -13.24 21.38 9.43
N GLN A 260 -12.68 20.52 8.59
CA GLN A 260 -12.06 19.28 9.02
C GLN A 260 -10.74 19.06 8.30
N LEU A 261 -9.71 18.67 9.04
CA LEU A 261 -8.40 18.33 8.51
C LEU A 261 -8.22 16.83 8.56
N ARG A 262 -7.62 16.26 7.51
CA ARG A 262 -7.01 14.94 7.55
C ARG A 262 -5.54 15.06 7.22
N ARG A 263 -4.75 14.23 7.87
CA ARG A 263 -3.29 14.24 7.73
C ARG A 263 -2.79 12.81 7.63
N VAL A 264 -1.76 12.60 6.83
CA VAL A 264 -0.98 11.36 6.85
C VAL A 264 0.47 11.70 7.18
N ILE A 265 1.01 11.11 8.24
CA ILE A 265 2.45 11.08 8.48
C ILE A 265 2.99 9.81 7.86
N THR A 266 3.97 9.95 6.96
CA THR A 266 4.74 8.84 6.40
C THR A 266 6.10 8.81 7.09
N VAL A 267 6.36 7.76 7.88
CA VAL A 267 7.63 7.56 8.56
C VAL A 267 8.66 7.09 7.53
N THR A 268 9.72 7.88 7.31
CA THR A 268 10.74 7.60 6.29
C THR A 268 12.06 7.11 6.89
N SER A 269 12.34 7.46 8.16
CA SER A 269 13.42 6.88 8.97
C SER A 269 13.16 7.13 10.47
N GLU A 270 14.08 6.69 11.34
CA GLU A 270 14.08 7.03 12.78
C GLU A 270 14.22 8.54 13.04
N THR A 271 14.69 9.30 12.06
CA THR A 271 15.02 10.72 12.17
C THR A 271 14.35 11.57 11.11
N ALA A 272 13.39 11.02 10.36
CA ALA A 272 12.66 11.76 9.33
C ALA A 272 11.25 11.20 9.11
N PHE A 273 10.32 12.11 8.81
CA PHE A 273 8.98 11.78 8.34
C PHE A 273 8.44 12.88 7.43
N GLN A 274 7.44 12.53 6.63
CA GLN A 274 6.71 13.47 5.77
C GLN A 274 5.28 13.59 6.24
N VAL A 275 4.67 14.76 6.05
CA VAL A 275 3.27 15.02 6.36
C VAL A 275 2.57 15.45 5.09
N THR A 276 1.38 14.89 4.87
CA THR A 276 0.47 15.32 3.83
C THR A 276 -0.86 15.69 4.43
N GLU A 277 -1.33 16.89 4.10
CA GLU A 277 -2.56 17.46 4.66
C GLU A 277 -3.58 17.73 3.58
N GLU A 278 -4.83 17.45 3.94
CA GLU A 278 -6.01 17.74 3.15
C GLU A 278 -7.11 18.25 4.07
N PHE A 279 -7.99 19.10 3.53
CA PHE A 279 -9.08 19.70 4.31
C PHE A 279 -10.42 19.55 3.61
N SER A 280 -11.47 19.56 4.41
CA SER A 280 -12.87 19.70 3.99
C SER A 280 -13.48 20.94 4.64
N MET A 281 -14.44 21.54 3.95
CA MET A 281 -15.26 22.65 4.43
C MET A 281 -16.73 22.28 4.21
N ASP A 282 -17.55 22.47 5.23
CA ASP A 282 -19.00 22.20 5.26
C ASP A 282 -19.38 20.78 4.80
N GLY A 283 -18.54 19.79 5.16
CA GLY A 283 -18.75 18.40 4.78
C GLY A 283 -18.50 18.08 3.30
N GLY A 284 -17.90 19.02 2.55
CA GLY A 284 -17.48 18.82 1.16
C GLY A 284 -16.35 17.79 0.99
N PRO A 285 -15.93 17.51 -0.25
CA PRO A 285 -14.82 16.60 -0.50
C PRO A 285 -13.52 17.16 0.06
N PHE A 286 -12.66 16.28 0.56
CA PHE A 286 -11.30 16.64 0.98
C PHE A 286 -10.46 17.08 -0.22
N ARG A 287 -9.70 18.16 -0.02
CA ARG A 287 -8.79 18.74 -1.02
C ARG A 287 -7.41 18.95 -0.42
N ARG A 288 -6.38 18.88 -1.26
CA ARG A 288 -4.98 19.12 -0.88
C ARG A 288 -4.82 20.49 -0.21
N LEU A 289 -4.23 20.49 0.99
CA LEU A 289 -3.83 21.70 1.71
C LEU A 289 -2.35 22.00 1.49
N GLY A 290 -1.50 21.01 1.77
CA GLY A 290 -0.06 21.13 1.64
C GLY A 290 0.67 19.90 2.17
N ASN A 291 1.99 19.94 2.07
CA ASN A 291 2.90 18.89 2.54
C ASN A 291 4.08 19.49 3.29
N SER A 292 4.66 18.69 4.16
CA SER A 292 5.91 19.05 4.82
C SER A 292 6.84 17.89 5.01
N ASP A 293 8.12 18.20 5.08
CA ASP A 293 9.20 17.28 5.38
C ASP A 293 9.78 17.65 6.74
N TYR A 294 9.91 16.66 7.63
CA TYR A 294 10.49 16.82 8.96
C TYR A 294 11.78 16.01 9.06
N GLN A 295 12.82 16.62 9.63
CA GLN A 295 14.10 15.99 9.93
C GLN A 295 14.53 16.31 11.35
N ARG A 296 14.96 15.30 12.10
CA ARG A 296 15.45 15.49 13.46
C ARG A 296 16.76 16.29 13.44
N VAL A 297 16.81 17.32 14.28
CA VAL A 297 18.01 18.13 14.51
C VAL A 297 18.86 17.40 15.53
N ASN A 298 20.10 17.05 15.15
CA ASN A 298 21.08 16.42 16.04
C ASN A 298 21.62 17.41 17.08
#